data_AF-S3BFY9-F1
#
_entry.id   AF-S3BFY9-F1
#
_cell.length_a   1.000
_cell.length_b   1.000
_cell.length_c   1.000
_cell.angle_alpha   90.00
_cell.angle_beta   90.00
_cell.angle_gamma   90.00
#
_symmetry.space_group_name_H-M   'P 1'
#
loop_
_entity.id
_entity.type
_entity.pdbx_description
1 polymer ?
#
loop_
_entity_poly.entity_id
_entity_poly.type
_entity_poly.pdbx_seq_one_letter_code
_entity_poly.pdbx_strand_id
1 'polypeptide(L)' 'MKVSKIIIEKILNDNNFSIELAKRLGNQQQSVLGLARRNSRNLTLWEAVLFYKEQGFTEEQIFHDFSSEKPVIVGKELSN' A
#
# COMPACT_ATOMS: atom_id res chain seq x y z
N MET A 1 -9.44 -1.98 -1.91
CA MET A 1 -7.99 -1.73 -1.94
C MET A 1 -7.53 -1.27 -0.56
N LYS A 2 -6.60 -2.02 0.01
CA LYS A 2 -5.91 -1.71 1.27
C LYS A 2 -4.41 -1.85 1.04
N VAL A 3 -3.61 -1.19 1.88
CA VAL A 3 -2.17 -1.43 1.85
C VAL A 3 -1.85 -2.73 2.59
N SER A 4 -0.73 -3.34 2.22
CA SER A 4 -0.22 -4.57 2.82
C SER A 4 0.22 -4.34 4.27
N LYS A 5 0.45 -5.44 5.00
CA LYS A 5 1.00 -5.38 6.36
C LYS A 5 2.40 -4.76 6.40
N ILE A 6 3.21 -4.94 5.34
CA ILE A 6 4.57 -4.38 5.24
C ILE A 6 4.51 -2.85 5.33
N ILE A 7 3.60 -2.22 4.57
CA ILE A 7 3.43 -0.77 4.60
C ILE A 7 2.90 -0.30 5.95
N ILE A 8 1.94 -1.01 6.55
CA ILE A 8 1.46 -0.66 7.90
C ILE A 8 2.59 -0.70 8.93
N GLU A 9 3.36 -1.78 8.96
CA GLU A 9 4.47 -1.93 9.89
C GLU A 9 5.54 -0.87 9.67
N LYS A 10 5.82 -0.51 8.40
CA LYS A 10 6.73 0.58 8.08
C LYS A 10 6.22 1.92 8.60
N ILE A 11 4.94 2.24 8.42
CA ILE A 11 4.34 3.48 8.94
C ILE A 11 4.36 3.52 10.47
N LEU A 12 4.05 2.41 11.15
CA LEU A 12 3.92 2.39 12.61
C LEU A 12 5.26 2.36 13.35
N ASN A 13 6.30 1.79 12.74
CA ASN A 13 7.58 1.53 13.42
C ASN A 13 8.75 2.36 12.89
N ASP A 14 8.60 3.06 11.76
CA ASP A 14 9.61 3.96 11.22
C ASP A 14 9.13 5.42 11.28
N ASN A 15 9.73 6.16 12.21
CA ASN A 15 9.35 7.54 12.49
C ASN A 15 9.66 8.47 11.29
N ASN A 16 10.79 8.28 10.62
CA ASN A 16 11.15 9.11 9.48
C ASN A 16 10.22 8.84 8.31
N PHE A 17 9.93 7.57 8.04
CA PHE A 17 9.00 7.17 6.99
C PHE A 17 7.60 7.78 7.19
N SER A 18 7.07 7.70 8.41
CA SER A 18 5.73 8.25 8.71
C SER A 18 5.69 9.78 8.68
N ILE A 19 6.77 10.46 9.06
CA ILE A 19 6.88 11.93 8.93
C ILE A 19 6.92 12.34 7.45
N GLU A 20 7.71 11.67 6.62
CA GLU A 20 7.82 11.99 5.19
C GLU A 20 6.52 11.73 4.44
N LEU A 21 5.86 10.60 4.72
CA LEU A 21 4.53 10.31 4.21
C LEU A 21 3.52 11.38 4.62
N ALA A 22 3.56 11.82 5.89
CA ALA A 22 2.68 12.88 6.37
C ALA A 22 2.90 14.20 5.64
N LYS A 23 4.17 14.59 5.39
CA LYS A 23 4.51 15.77 4.57
C LYS A 23 3.95 15.66 3.16
N ARG A 24 4.11 14.50 2.52
CA ARG A 24 3.62 14.24 1.15
C ARG A 24 2.11 14.35 1.06
N LEU A 25 1.40 13.90 2.10
CA LEU A 25 -0.06 13.93 2.19
C LEU A 25 -0.62 15.25 2.77
N GLY A 26 0.23 16.23 3.10
CA GLY A 26 -0.21 17.48 3.72
C GLY A 26 -0.88 17.29 5.10
N ASN A 27 -0.49 16.26 5.83
CA ASN A 27 -1.10 15.85 7.10
C ASN A 27 -0.10 15.88 8.27
N GLN A 28 -0.64 15.82 9.49
CA GLN A 28 0.18 15.55 10.67
C GLN A 28 0.52 14.05 10.76
N GLN A 29 1.70 13.73 11.29
CA GLN A 29 2.15 12.34 11.46
C GLN A 29 1.15 11.50 12.26
N GLN A 30 0.57 12.04 13.34
CA GLN A 30 -0.42 11.33 14.16
C GLN A 30 -1.67 10.92 13.36
N SER A 31 -2.10 11.74 12.40
CA SER A 31 -3.17 11.39 11.48
C SER A 31 -2.79 10.18 10.63
N VAL A 32 -1.57 10.16 10.07
CA VAL A 32 -1.04 9.03 9.27
C VAL A 32 -0.94 7.75 10.11
N LEU A 33 -0.47 7.83 11.35
CA LEU A 33 -0.46 6.69 12.27
C LEU A 33 -1.89 6.17 12.54
N GLY A 34 -2.86 7.08 12.69
CA GLY A 34 -4.28 6.72 12.80
C GLY A 34 -4.83 6.05 11.55
N LEU A 35 -4.42 6.48 10.35
CA LEU A 35 -4.78 5.84 9.09
C LEU A 35 -4.22 4.42 9.00
N ALA A 36 -2.97 4.20 9.42
CA ALA A 36 -2.33 2.89 9.42
C ALA A 36 -3.00 1.91 10.38
N ARG A 37 -3.32 2.34 11.61
CA ARG A 37 -4.02 1.49 12.60
C ARG A 37 -5.38 0.98 12.10
N ARG A 38 -6.06 1.74 11.24
CA ARG A 38 -7.36 1.35 10.64
C ARG A 38 -7.24 0.77 9.22
N ASN A 39 -6.01 0.67 8.68
CA ASN A 39 -5.74 0.35 7.27
C ASN A 39 -6.66 1.12 6.31
N SER A 40 -6.65 2.45 6.44
CA SER A 40 -7.51 3.34 5.66
C SER A 40 -7.16 3.30 4.17
N ARG A 41 -8.19 3.39 3.32
CA ARG A 41 -8.05 3.60 1.87
C ARG A 41 -7.26 4.88 1.52
N ASN A 42 -7.16 5.84 2.43
CA ASN A 42 -6.32 7.03 2.20
C ASN A 42 -4.83 6.68 2.02
N LEU A 43 -4.38 5.53 2.54
CA LEU A 43 -3.02 5.04 2.33
C LEU A 43 -2.80 4.46 0.93
N THR A 44 -3.86 4.29 0.12
CA THR A 44 -3.78 3.85 -1.28
C THR A 44 -4.00 5.00 -2.26
N LEU A 45 -4.01 6.25 -1.80
CA LEU A 45 -4.08 7.42 -2.68
C LEU A 45 -2.79 7.55 -3.50
N TRP A 46 -2.90 8.18 -4.67
CA TRP A 46 -1.82 8.31 -5.63
C TRP A 46 -0.52 8.84 -5.00
N GLU A 47 -0.59 9.89 -4.19
CA GLU A 47 0.56 10.51 -3.53
C GLU A 47 1.24 9.56 -2.53
N ALA A 48 0.47 8.74 -1.82
CA ALA A 48 0.99 7.75 -0.90
C ALA A 48 1.68 6.61 -1.66
N VAL A 49 1.04 6.11 -2.71
CA VAL A 49 1.58 5.03 -3.56
C VAL A 49 2.86 5.47 -4.26
N LEU A 50 2.90 6.70 -4.78
CA LEU A 50 4.10 7.26 -5.39
C LEU A 50 5.25 7.33 -4.38
N PHE A 51 4.99 7.81 -3.17
CA PHE A 51 5.99 7.82 -2.10
C PHE A 51 6.52 6.41 -1.80
N TYR A 52 5.67 5.39 -1.67
CA TYR A 52 6.15 4.04 -1.42
C TYR A 52 7.05 3.52 -2.55
N LYS A 53 6.71 3.81 -3.81
CA LYS A 53 7.54 3.45 -4.97
C LYS A 53 8.89 4.17 -4.96
N GLU A 54 8.92 5.46 -4.59
CA GLU A 54 10.17 6.22 -4.41
C GLU A 54 11.07 5.62 -3.31
N GLN A 55 10.47 4.97 -2.31
CA GLN A 55 11.18 4.23 -1.25
C GLN A 55 11.57 2.80 -1.66
N GLY A 56 11.29 2.39 -2.90
CA GLY A 56 11.66 1.09 -3.45
C GLY A 56 10.64 -0.04 -3.24
N PHE A 57 9.43 0.25 -2.78
CA PHE A 57 8.38 -0.77 -2.66
C PHE A 57 7.73 -1.08 -4.02
N THR A 58 7.57 -2.36 -4.30
CA THR A 58 6.81 -2.88 -5.45
C THR A 58 5.30 -2.83 -5.19
N GLU A 59 4.46 -2.95 -6.23
CA GLU A 59 3.01 -2.93 -6.05
C GLU A 59 2.51 -4.14 -5.25
N GLU A 60 3.15 -5.30 -5.41
CA GLU A 60 2.95 -6.52 -4.63
C GLU A 60 3.19 -6.29 -3.13
N GLN A 61 4.19 -5.47 -2.81
CA GLN A 61 4.51 -5.10 -1.43
C GLN A 61 3.62 -3.96 -0.92
N ILE A 62 3.07 -3.12 -1.79
CA ILE A 62 2.22 -1.99 -1.40
C ILE A 62 0.80 -2.46 -1.11
N PHE A 63 0.20 -3.25 -1.99
CA PHE A 63 -1.21 -3.58 -1.93
C PHE A 63 -1.44 -4.98 -1.35
N HIS A 64 -2.43 -5.08 -0.45
CA HIS A 64 -2.77 -6.37 0.16
C HIS A 64 -3.26 -7.41 -0.86
N ASP A 65 -4.01 -6.95 -1.86
CA ASP A 65 -4.78 -7.83 -2.76
C ASP A 65 -4.08 -8.07 -4.11
N PHE A 66 -2.83 -7.62 -4.29
CA PHE A 66 -2.15 -7.65 -5.60
C PHE A 66 -1.92 -9.08 -6.14
N SER A 67 -1.73 -10.07 -5.26
CA SER A 67 -1.53 -11.47 -5.64
C SER A 67 -2.82 -12.26 -5.85
N SER A 68 -3.97 -11.74 -5.39
CA SER A 68 -5.28 -12.37 -5.57
C SER A 68 -5.89 -12.16 -6.96
N GLU A 69 -5.39 -11.19 -7.72
CA GLU A 69 -5.75 -10.96 -9.11
C GLU A 69 -4.72 -11.59 -10.06
N LYS A 70 -4.38 -12.87 -9.86
CA LYS A 70 -3.88 -13.64 -11.02
C LYS A 70 -5.06 -13.70 -12.01
N PRO A 71 -4.91 -13.26 -13.28
CA PRO A 71 -5.96 -13.49 -14.25
C PRO A 71 -6.25 -14.99 -14.26
N VAL A 72 -7.53 -15.34 -14.05
CA VAL A 72 -8.01 -16.68 -14.32
C VAL A 72 -7.84 -16.86 -15.83
N ILE A 73 -6.69 -17.37 -16.24
CA ILE A 73 -6.53 -17.94 -17.57
C ILE A 73 -7.41 -19.19 -17.52
N VAL A 74 -8.68 -19.03 -17.89
CA VAL A 74 -9.54 -20.17 -18.18
C VAL A 74 -8.87 -20.87 -19.34
N GLY A 75 -8.08 -21.90 -19.01
CA GLY A 75 -7.60 -22.87 -19.96
C GLY A 75 -8.84 -23.48 -20.60
N LYS A 76 -9.24 -22.92 -21.73
CA LYS A 76 -10.14 -23.61 -22.64
C LYS A 76 -9.30 -24.74 -23.21
N GLU A 77 -9.25 -25.85 -22.48
CA GLU A 77 -8.94 -27.14 -23.06
C GLU A 77 -9.92 -27.31 -24.22
N LEU A 78 -9.43 -27.08 -25.43
CA LEU A 78 -10.07 -27.57 -26.62
C LEU A 78 -9.89 -29.09 -26.59
N SER A 79 -10.82 -29.77 -25.94
CA SER A 79 -11.16 -31.12 -26.36
C SER A 79 -11.79 -31.01 -27.75
N ASN A 80 -11.00 -31.32 -28.77
CA ASN A 80 -11.32 -32.17 -29.92
C ASN A 80 -10.18 -32.11 -30.94
#